data_AF-A0A3D9KKX2-F1
#
_entry.id   AF-A0A3D9KKX2-F1
#
_cell.length_a   1.000
_cell.length_b   1.000
_cell.length_c   1.000
_cell.angle_alpha   90.00
_cell.angle_beta   90.00
_cell.angle_gamma   90.00
#
_symmetry.space_group_name_H-M   'P 1'
#
loop_
_entity.id
_entity.type
_entity.pdbx_description
1 polymer ?
#
loop_
_entity_poly.entity_id
_entity_poly.type
_entity_poly.pdbx_seq_one_letter_code
_entity_poly.pdbx_strand_id
1 'polypeptide(L)'
;MSKSMRLMLAFLLITVFLGQSVSAATAKTTKIKVTLVSVELVENNHVGNEWYTAGYVNGKEIKEGSTVTLNLKSSESVKLKAYAEEQDKIPDVGTANLSIKASSISKTMNKSLTVKVKENRGRYSGNTAEWKFTFKIQK
;
A
#
# COMPACT_ATOMS: atom_id res chain seq x y z
N MET A 1 7.39 -61.47 -24.20
CA MET A 1 6.60 -60.32 -23.71
C MET A 1 5.36 -60.17 -24.58
N SER A 2 4.16 -60.32 -24.02
CA SER A 2 2.91 -60.18 -24.78
C SER A 2 2.71 -58.74 -25.24
N LYS A 3 1.97 -58.52 -26.34
CA LYS A 3 1.61 -57.16 -26.82
C LYS A 3 0.90 -56.35 -25.72
N SER A 4 0.09 -57.02 -24.90
CA SER A 4 -0.55 -56.47 -23.70
C SER A 4 0.47 -55.98 -22.65
N MET A 5 1.54 -56.72 -22.39
CA MET A 5 2.58 -56.34 -21.43
C MET A 5 3.42 -55.15 -21.92
N ARG A 6 3.60 -54.98 -23.23
CA ARG A 6 4.26 -53.81 -23.83
C ARG A 6 3.37 -52.56 -23.79
N LEU A 7 2.06 -52.72 -24.01
CA LEU A 7 1.08 -51.62 -23.93
C LEU A 7 0.96 -51.10 -22.49
N MET A 8 0.95 -52.01 -21.51
CA MET A 8 0.85 -51.68 -20.09
C MET A 8 2.12 -50.96 -19.58
N LEU A 9 3.30 -51.36 -20.06
CA LEU A 9 4.56 -50.66 -19.77
C LEU A 9 4.63 -49.26 -20.40
N ALA A 10 4.12 -49.10 -21.62
CA ALA A 10 4.04 -47.81 -22.30
C ALA A 10 3.06 -46.85 -21.60
N PHE A 11 1.95 -47.37 -21.07
CA PHE A 11 0.98 -46.59 -20.30
C PHE A 11 1.53 -46.18 -18.92
N LEU A 12 2.35 -47.03 -18.29
CA LEU A 12 3.01 -46.71 -17.02
C LEU A 12 4.12 -45.65 -17.16
N LEU A 13 4.76 -45.54 -18.33
CA LEU A 13 5.77 -44.50 -18.57
C LEU A 13 5.17 -43.10 -18.76
N ILE A 14 3.94 -42.99 -19.25
CA ILE A 14 3.28 -41.70 -19.52
C ILE A 14 2.81 -41.03 -18.22
N THR A 15 2.45 -41.81 -17.19
CA THR A 15 1.99 -41.26 -15.90
C THR A 15 3.12 -40.66 -15.05
N VAL A 16 4.37 -41.06 -15.27
CA VAL A 16 5.53 -40.54 -14.53
C VAL A 16 5.90 -39.09 -14.97
N PHE A 17 5.52 -38.67 -16.17
CA PHE A 17 5.80 -37.30 -16.66
C PHE A 17 4.76 -36.25 -16.25
N LEU A 18 3.57 -36.65 -15.79
CA LEU A 18 2.51 -35.71 -15.38
C LEU A 18 2.61 -35.27 -13.90
N GLY A 19 3.52 -35.88 -13.13
CA GLY A 19 3.68 -35.65 -11.70
C GLY A 19 4.80 -34.67 -11.32
N GLN A 20 5.40 -33.94 -12.26
CA GLN A 20 6.40 -32.93 -11.90
C GLN A 20 5.69 -31.79 -11.17
N SER A 21 5.84 -31.75 -9.84
CA SER A 21 5.47 -30.61 -9.02
C SER A 21 6.23 -29.41 -9.55
N VAL A 22 5.51 -28.45 -10.14
CA VAL A 22 6.06 -27.15 -10.49
C VAL A 22 6.51 -26.52 -9.18
N SER A 23 7.78 -26.69 -8.85
CA SER A 23 8.41 -25.98 -7.74
C SER A 23 8.37 -24.51 -8.11
N ALA A 24 7.36 -23.81 -7.61
CA ALA A 24 7.27 -22.37 -7.75
C ALA A 24 8.56 -21.78 -7.16
N ALA A 25 9.44 -21.30 -8.04
CA ALA A 25 10.63 -20.59 -7.62
C ALA A 25 10.17 -19.49 -6.65
N THR A 26 10.65 -19.55 -5.41
CA THR A 26 10.34 -18.55 -4.39
C THR A 26 10.86 -17.21 -4.89
N ALA A 27 9.95 -16.39 -5.43
CA ALA A 27 10.30 -15.11 -6.02
C ALA A 27 11.02 -14.26 -4.97
N LYS A 28 12.26 -13.85 -5.28
CA LYS A 28 13.10 -13.07 -4.39
C LYS A 28 12.35 -11.82 -3.94
N THR A 29 12.13 -11.68 -2.64
CA THR A 29 11.54 -10.50 -2.03
C THR A 29 12.62 -9.54 -1.56
N THR A 30 12.28 -8.25 -1.51
CA THR A 30 13.12 -7.19 -0.95
C THR A 30 12.42 -6.58 0.25
N LYS A 31 13.20 -6.33 1.31
CA LYS A 31 12.72 -5.58 2.48
C LYS A 31 12.60 -4.11 2.09
N ILE A 32 11.48 -3.50 2.42
CA ILE A 32 11.23 -2.07 2.23
C ILE A 32 10.67 -1.52 3.53
N LYS A 33 11.37 -0.56 4.13
CA LYS A 33 10.94 0.19 5.30
C LYS A 33 10.20 1.44 4.85
N VAL A 34 9.04 1.67 5.44
CA VAL A 34 8.22 2.85 5.21
C VAL A 34 7.93 3.50 6.56
N THR A 35 8.30 4.77 6.70
CA THR A 35 8.09 5.55 7.93
C THR A 35 7.19 6.73 7.63
N LEU A 36 6.15 6.95 8.44
CA LEU A 36 5.40 8.20 8.41
C LEU A 36 6.20 9.23 9.22
N VAL A 37 6.84 10.17 8.54
CA VAL A 37 7.76 11.14 9.13
C VAL A 37 7.03 12.29 9.77
N SER A 38 6.06 12.88 9.06
CA SER A 38 5.28 14.01 9.58
C SER A 38 3.84 14.02 9.08
N VAL A 39 2.96 14.60 9.88
CA VAL A 39 1.57 14.94 9.56
C VAL A 39 1.32 16.40 9.91
N GLU A 40 1.16 17.24 8.90
CA GLU A 40 1.14 18.70 9.08
C GLU A 40 -0.14 19.30 8.50
N LEU A 41 -0.85 20.13 9.28
CA LEU A 41 -1.90 21.02 8.76
C LEU A 41 -1.22 22.22 8.11
N VAL A 42 -1.20 22.28 6.78
CA VAL A 42 -0.47 23.32 6.04
C VAL A 42 -1.34 24.55 5.75
N GLU A 43 -2.65 24.36 5.63
CA GLU A 43 -3.61 25.43 5.43
C GLU A 43 -4.93 25.06 6.12
N ASN A 44 -5.57 26.03 6.77
CA ASN A 44 -6.90 25.86 7.32
C ASN A 44 -7.70 27.15 7.12
N ASN A 45 -8.48 27.22 6.05
CA ASN A 45 -9.36 28.36 5.82
C ASN A 45 -10.68 28.19 6.60
N HIS A 46 -10.63 28.16 7.93
CA HIS A 46 -11.82 28.05 8.80
C HIS A 46 -12.70 26.81 8.56
N VAL A 47 -12.12 25.66 8.17
CA VAL A 47 -12.91 24.42 8.00
C VAL A 47 -13.27 23.81 9.35
N GLY A 48 -12.39 23.90 10.34
CA GLY A 48 -12.63 23.36 11.66
C GLY A 48 -11.37 23.34 12.53
N ASN A 49 -11.51 22.86 13.75
CA ASN A 49 -10.43 22.84 14.74
C ASN A 49 -10.24 21.47 15.42
N GLU A 50 -11.15 20.52 15.20
CA GLU A 50 -11.06 19.17 15.75
C GLU A 50 -10.73 18.20 14.62
N TRP A 51 -9.55 17.60 14.68
CA TRP A 51 -9.00 16.85 13.54
C TRP A 51 -8.61 15.44 13.94
N TYR A 52 -9.08 14.48 13.15
CA TYR A 52 -8.56 13.12 13.14
C TYR A 52 -7.71 12.91 11.88
N THR A 53 -6.53 12.32 12.04
CA THR A 53 -5.61 12.02 10.94
C THR A 53 -5.10 10.59 11.03
N ALA A 54 -4.95 9.94 9.87
CA ALA A 54 -4.43 8.59 9.79
C ALA A 54 -3.60 8.36 8.52
N GLY A 55 -2.42 7.77 8.70
CA GLY A 55 -1.56 7.31 7.61
C GLY A 55 -1.61 5.79 7.47
N TYR A 56 -1.56 5.29 6.24
CA TYR A 56 -1.63 3.85 5.97
C TYR A 56 -0.52 3.42 5.00
N VAL A 57 0.02 2.23 5.25
CA VAL A 57 0.98 1.54 4.39
C VAL A 57 0.46 0.13 4.10
N ASN A 58 0.21 -0.18 2.83
CA ASN A 58 -0.41 -1.43 2.37
C ASN A 58 -1.71 -1.79 3.15
N GLY A 59 -2.50 -0.77 3.49
CA GLY A 59 -3.76 -0.93 4.23
C GLY A 59 -3.60 -1.04 5.75
N LYS A 60 -2.37 -1.12 6.27
CA LYS A 60 -2.09 -1.06 7.71
C LYS A 60 -1.92 0.39 8.15
N GLU A 61 -2.70 0.80 9.14
CA GLU A 61 -2.55 2.12 9.77
C GLU A 61 -1.21 2.23 10.50
N ILE A 62 -0.57 3.38 10.38
CA ILE A 62 0.66 3.72 11.09
C ILE A 62 0.55 5.12 11.69
N LYS A 63 1.16 5.30 12.86
CA LYS A 63 1.26 6.59 13.53
C LYS A 63 2.46 7.38 13.01
N GLU A 64 2.43 8.68 13.21
CA GLU A 64 3.60 9.53 12.99
C GLU A 64 4.81 9.01 13.79
N GLY A 65 5.99 9.09 13.19
CA GLY A 65 7.24 8.53 13.70
C GLY A 65 7.36 7.01 13.59
N SER A 66 6.29 6.28 13.24
CA SER A 66 6.30 4.81 13.18
C SER A 66 6.79 4.28 11.84
N THR A 67 7.44 3.12 11.87
CA THR A 67 7.94 2.41 10.69
C THR A 67 7.24 1.06 10.50
N VAL A 68 6.87 0.75 9.26
CA VAL A 68 6.47 -0.59 8.80
C VAL A 68 7.54 -1.16 7.89
N THR A 69 7.83 -2.46 8.04
CA THR A 69 8.69 -3.20 7.12
C THR A 69 7.85 -4.13 6.26
N LEU A 70 7.98 -4.01 4.94
CA LEU A 70 7.31 -4.83 3.94
C LEU A 70 8.33 -5.78 3.29
N ASN A 71 7.91 -7.01 2.98
CA ASN A 71 8.68 -7.93 2.15
C ASN A 71 7.96 -8.05 0.81
N LEU A 72 8.47 -7.36 -0.22
CA LEU A 72 7.80 -7.25 -1.51
C LEU A 72 8.61 -7.88 -2.65
N LYS A 73 7.94 -8.54 -3.58
CA LYS A 73 8.51 -8.91 -4.89
C LYS A 73 8.69 -7.66 -5.73
N SER A 74 9.62 -7.68 -6.69
CA SER A 74 9.86 -6.54 -7.60
C SER A 74 8.63 -6.11 -8.41
N SER A 75 7.66 -7.01 -8.63
CA SER A 75 6.41 -6.73 -9.32
C SER A 75 5.34 -6.07 -8.43
N GLU A 76 5.48 -6.13 -7.11
CA GLU A 76 4.52 -5.57 -6.15
C GLU A 76 4.78 -4.08 -5.89
N SER A 77 3.85 -3.42 -5.21
CA SER A 77 3.93 -2.00 -4.89
C SER A 77 3.77 -1.73 -3.40
N VAL A 78 4.45 -0.68 -2.94
CA VAL A 78 4.13 0.02 -1.71
C VAL A 78 2.91 0.91 -1.99
N LYS A 79 1.84 0.74 -1.23
CA LYS A 79 0.62 1.55 -1.28
C LYS A 79 0.57 2.46 -0.06
N LEU A 80 0.58 3.76 -0.29
CA LEU A 80 0.42 4.79 0.74
C LEU A 80 -0.98 5.36 0.66
N LYS A 81 -1.60 5.60 1.81
CA LYS A 81 -2.84 6.38 1.92
C LYS A 81 -2.71 7.35 3.09
N ALA A 82 -3.24 8.55 2.90
CA ALA A 82 -3.39 9.56 3.92
C ALA A 82 -4.87 9.92 4.06
N TYR A 83 -5.28 10.20 5.29
CA TYR A 83 -6.65 10.48 5.68
C TYR A 83 -6.67 11.64 6.67
N ALA A 84 -7.56 12.59 6.45
CA ALA A 84 -7.85 13.66 7.41
C ALA A 84 -9.37 13.87 7.48
N GLU A 85 -9.87 14.11 8.67
CA GLU A 85 -11.29 14.29 8.97
C GLU A 85 -11.45 15.39 10.01
N GLU A 86 -12.33 16.33 9.73
CA GLU A 86 -12.84 17.29 10.69
C GLU A 86 -13.93 16.59 11.53
N GLN A 87 -13.82 16.63 12.86
CA GLN A 87 -14.65 15.87 13.82
C GLN A 87 -15.95 16.58 14.23
N ASP A 88 -16.69 17.12 13.27
CA ASP A 88 -18.02 17.67 13.51
C ASP A 88 -19.12 16.61 13.64
N LYS A 89 -20.35 17.06 13.97
CA LYS A 89 -21.56 16.22 13.94
C LYS A 89 -21.75 15.50 12.60
N ILE A 90 -21.37 16.16 11.50
CA ILE A 90 -21.26 15.50 10.20
C ILE A 90 -19.85 15.74 9.68
N PRO A 91 -18.97 14.74 9.81
CA PRO A 91 -17.57 14.91 9.47
C PRO A 91 -17.32 15.29 8.01
N ASP A 92 -16.38 16.19 7.79
CA ASP A 92 -15.82 16.49 6.47
C ASP A 92 -14.49 15.76 6.30
N VAL A 93 -14.37 14.99 5.22
CA VAL A 93 -13.31 14.00 5.03
C VAL A 93 -12.51 14.27 3.77
N GLY A 94 -11.19 14.08 3.86
CA GLY A 94 -10.27 14.08 2.72
C GLY A 94 -9.40 12.83 2.69
N THR A 95 -9.03 12.38 1.49
CA THR A 95 -8.06 11.28 1.31
C THR A 95 -7.12 11.51 0.15
N ALA A 96 -5.91 10.94 0.25
CA ALA A 96 -4.93 10.90 -0.84
C ALA A 96 -4.24 9.53 -0.86
N ASN A 97 -3.87 9.06 -2.05
CA ASN A 97 -3.29 7.72 -2.24
C ASN A 97 -2.12 7.77 -3.23
N LEU A 98 -1.12 6.91 -3.03
CA LEU A 98 0.00 6.73 -3.96
C LEU A 98 0.46 5.27 -3.98
N SER A 99 0.80 4.76 -5.17
CA SER A 99 1.32 3.40 -5.37
C SER A 99 2.69 3.47 -6.04
N ILE A 100 3.68 2.79 -5.46
CA ILE A 100 5.08 2.83 -5.90
C ILE A 100 5.58 1.40 -6.07
N LYS A 101 5.98 1.03 -7.30
CA LYS A 101 6.54 -0.31 -7.56
C LYS A 101 7.80 -0.54 -6.74
N ALA A 102 7.92 -1.71 -6.12
CA ALA A 102 9.09 -2.10 -5.33
C ALA A 102 10.39 -2.08 -6.15
N SER A 103 10.29 -2.39 -7.45
CA SER A 103 11.42 -2.34 -8.39
C SER A 103 11.97 -0.93 -8.61
N SER A 104 11.17 0.13 -8.50
CA SER A 104 11.63 1.52 -8.74
C SER A 104 12.31 2.15 -7.53
N ILE A 105 12.21 1.52 -6.35
CA ILE A 105 12.85 2.01 -5.13
C ILE A 105 14.31 1.55 -5.14
N SER A 106 15.22 2.37 -5.67
CA SER A 106 16.66 2.07 -5.68
C SER A 106 17.44 2.80 -4.57
N LYS A 107 16.89 3.90 -4.06
CA LYS A 107 17.48 4.74 -3.02
C LYS A 107 16.43 5.19 -2.02
N THR A 108 16.88 5.69 -0.87
CA THR A 108 16.01 6.37 0.10
C THR A 108 15.33 7.56 -0.56
N MET A 109 14.02 7.70 -0.36
CA MET A 109 13.22 8.78 -0.92
C MET A 109 12.11 9.20 0.03
N ASN A 110 11.72 10.47 -0.06
CA ASN A 110 10.54 11.00 0.62
C ASN A 110 9.40 11.16 -0.41
N LYS A 111 8.18 10.83 0.00
CA LYS A 111 6.95 11.06 -0.75
C LYS A 111 5.94 11.75 0.14
N SER A 112 5.38 12.85 -0.34
CA SER A 112 4.32 13.56 0.34
C SER A 112 2.97 13.25 -0.30
N LEU A 113 1.95 13.08 0.54
CA LEU A 113 0.55 13.03 0.15
C LEU A 113 -0.13 14.29 0.70
N THR A 114 -0.78 15.03 -0.19
CA THR A 114 -1.58 16.20 0.16
C THR A 114 -3.04 15.78 0.22
N VAL A 115 -3.67 15.96 1.38
CA VAL A 115 -5.07 15.68 1.64
C VAL A 115 -5.81 17.00 1.75
N LYS A 116 -6.81 17.20 0.88
CA LYS A 116 -7.70 18.36 0.94
C LYS A 116 -9.03 17.96 1.55
N VAL A 117 -9.39 18.60 2.66
CA VAL A 117 -10.70 18.51 3.30
C VAL A 117 -11.48 19.75 2.90
N LYS A 118 -12.74 19.58 2.48
CA LYS A 118 -13.61 20.67 2.03
C LYS A 118 -14.87 20.68 2.87
N GLU A 119 -15.16 21.81 3.47
CA GLU A 119 -16.40 22.00 4.22
C GLU A 119 -17.59 21.99 3.25
N ASN A 120 -18.57 21.12 3.52
CA ASN A 120 -19.71 20.95 2.62
C ASN A 120 -21.00 21.61 3.13
N ARG A 121 -20.95 22.27 4.30
CA ARG A 121 -22.14 22.83 4.98
C ARG A 121 -21.78 24.12 5.73
N GLY A 122 -22.77 24.78 6.31
CA GLY A 122 -22.53 25.92 7.19
C GLY A 122 -22.12 27.23 6.50
N ARG A 123 -21.71 28.19 7.33
CA ARG A 123 -21.33 29.55 6.90
C ARG A 123 -20.09 29.56 6.01
N TYR A 124 -19.22 28.58 6.20
CA TYR A 124 -17.91 28.50 5.58
C TYR A 124 -17.85 27.41 4.48
N SER A 125 -19.01 26.82 4.13
CA SER A 125 -19.14 25.87 3.01
C SER A 125 -18.36 26.30 1.77
N GLY A 126 -17.54 25.40 1.25
CA GLY A 126 -16.62 25.67 0.15
C GLY A 126 -15.17 25.86 0.60
N ASN A 127 -14.95 26.27 1.85
CA ASN A 127 -13.62 26.42 2.42
C ASN A 127 -12.86 25.10 2.49
N THR A 128 -11.53 25.20 2.52
CA THR A 128 -10.65 24.03 2.51
C THR A 128 -9.60 24.08 3.59
N ALA A 129 -9.27 22.91 4.10
CA ALA A 129 -8.07 22.65 4.87
C ALA A 129 -7.19 21.68 4.10
N GLU A 130 -5.89 21.88 4.18
CA GLU A 130 -4.91 21.06 3.50
C GLU A 130 -3.96 20.44 4.53
N TRP A 131 -3.83 19.12 4.46
CA TRP A 131 -2.93 18.34 5.29
C TRP A 131 -1.83 17.71 4.42
N LYS A 132 -0.61 17.70 4.93
CA LYS A 132 0.55 17.10 4.26
C LYS A 132 1.11 15.96 5.10
N PHE A 133 1.11 14.77 4.52
CA PHE A 133 1.69 13.56 5.11
C PHE A 133 2.98 13.23 4.40
N THR A 134 4.10 13.17 5.12
CA THR A 134 5.41 12.85 4.53
C THR A 134 5.86 11.45 4.90
N PHE A 135 6.05 10.60 3.90
CA PHE A 135 6.54 9.23 4.06
C PHE A 135 7.98 9.10 3.60
N LYS A 136 8.84 8.50 4.42
CA LYS A 136 10.18 8.08 4.05
C LYS A 136 10.18 6.61 3.68
N ILE A 137 10.74 6.29 2.51
CA ILE A 137 10.76 4.94 1.94
C ILE A 137 12.23 4.54 1.70
N GLN A 138 12.61 3.37 2.21
CA GLN A 138 13.99 2.86 2.18
C GLN A 138 13.98 1.35 1.90
N LYS A 139 14.97 0.86 1.15
CA LYS A 139 15.28 -0.58 1.09
C LYS A 139 16.13 -1.00 2.29
#